data_AF-A0A7R8L6R0-F1
#
_entry.id   AF-A0A7R8L6R0-F1
#
_cell.length_a   1.000
_cell.length_b   1.000
_cell.length_c   1.000
_cell.angle_alpha   90.00
_cell.angle_beta   90.00
_cell.angle_gamma   90.00
#
_symmetry.space_group_name_H-M   'P 1'
#
loop_
_entity.id
_entity.type
_entity.pdbx_description
1 polymer ?
#
loop_
_entity_poly.entity_id
_entity_poly.type
_entity_poly.pdbx_seq_one_letter_code
_entity_poly.pdbx_strand_id
1 'polypeptide(L)'
;MQTLRHGRPALGPILIFLLVPALFPAGPSARAGTTQAGSWTAGVHHRVPASAASSRIVKVSLERRVVYVLEGGQPLLVAPICSGMPGHATPTGDFHVRGKAKRRRSGRYGFWVKDGRAVEGTRVGGPPDRKPGWRYVGYPMPFWIGFLPGYGFHEGFLWSVPRTHGCLHLTGRDAERLYELIGPGTPVSIAKTQPEDQTLGKNVRHPEDEKAPDPPASFFLSDESFTTPWEDILRPGREPARGLGAKAPAATTRKEQEPDRSRGNGTGAPAPRPS
;
A
#
# COMPACT_ATOMS: atom_id res chain seq x y z
N MET A 1 15.84 70.31 60.02
CA MET A 1 14.71 70.04 59.10
C MET A 1 15.10 70.51 57.71
N GLN A 2 14.67 69.76 56.70
CA GLN A 2 15.23 69.65 55.34
C GLN A 2 15.34 70.96 54.56
N THR A 3 16.44 71.14 53.82
CA THR A 3 16.54 72.07 52.69
C THR A 3 16.83 71.28 51.42
N LEU A 4 15.85 71.25 50.51
CA LEU A 4 15.94 70.66 49.18
C LEU A 4 16.77 71.58 48.27
N ARG A 5 17.85 71.05 47.69
CA ARG A 5 18.54 71.66 46.54
C ARG A 5 18.29 70.80 45.30
N HIS A 6 17.74 71.43 44.26
CA HIS A 6 17.57 70.87 42.92
C HIS A 6 18.92 70.70 42.22
N GLY A 7 19.25 69.47 41.83
CA GLY A 7 20.35 69.15 40.93
C GLY A 7 19.89 69.21 39.47
N ARG A 8 20.66 69.93 38.64
CA ARG A 8 20.50 70.04 37.17
C ARG A 8 20.82 68.70 36.49
N PRO A 9 20.20 68.35 35.36
CA PRO A 9 20.58 67.15 34.60
C PRO A 9 21.89 67.38 33.83
N ALA A 10 22.81 66.43 33.91
CA ALA A 10 24.00 66.37 33.08
C ALA A 10 23.66 65.71 31.74
N LEU A 11 23.97 66.41 30.64
CA LEU A 11 23.94 65.88 29.28
C LEU A 11 25.06 64.85 29.11
N GLY A 12 24.70 63.58 28.97
CA GLY A 12 25.60 62.50 28.52
C GLY A 12 25.65 62.42 26.99
N PRO A 13 26.76 61.91 26.40
CA PRO A 13 27.01 62.00 24.97
C PRO A 13 26.09 61.08 24.16
N ILE A 14 25.60 61.61 23.05
CA ILE A 14 24.86 60.88 22.02
C ILE A 14 25.85 59.93 21.33
N LEU A 15 25.70 58.63 21.56
CA LEU A 15 26.41 57.60 20.83
C LEU A 15 25.71 57.40 19.48
N ILE A 16 26.24 58.02 18.43
CA ILE A 16 25.82 57.79 17.04
C ILE A 16 26.30 56.38 16.66
N PHE A 17 25.39 55.41 16.65
CA PHE A 17 25.62 54.15 15.94
C PHE A 17 25.60 54.44 14.44
N LEU A 18 26.80 54.49 13.83
CA LEU A 18 26.94 54.39 12.39
C LEU A 18 26.44 53.01 11.95
N LEU A 19 25.21 52.98 11.47
CA LEU A 19 24.60 51.83 10.82
C LEU A 19 25.32 51.64 9.46
N VAL A 20 26.31 50.75 9.42
CA VAL A 20 26.87 50.27 8.15
C VAL A 20 25.81 49.37 7.52
N PRO A 21 25.25 49.70 6.35
CA PRO A 21 24.37 48.77 5.65
C PRO A 21 25.27 47.67 5.11
N ALA A 22 25.26 46.50 5.76
CA ALA A 22 25.81 45.29 5.20
C ALA A 22 24.98 44.95 3.95
N LEU A 23 25.51 45.32 2.79
CA LEU A 23 24.98 44.96 1.49
C LEU A 23 25.22 43.45 1.30
N PHE A 24 24.32 42.63 1.83
CA PHE A 24 24.28 41.21 1.49
C PHE A 24 23.79 41.09 0.05
N PRO A 25 24.57 40.53 -0.90
CA PRO A 25 24.02 40.19 -2.19
C PRO A 25 22.91 39.16 -1.97
N ALA A 26 21.67 39.57 -2.23
CA ALA A 26 20.54 38.68 -2.36
C ALA A 26 20.81 37.76 -3.56
N GLY A 27 21.52 36.66 -3.30
CA GLY A 27 21.57 35.55 -4.24
C GLY A 27 20.13 35.08 -4.48
N PRO A 28 19.78 34.66 -5.70
CA PRO A 28 18.47 34.10 -5.95
C PRO A 28 18.35 32.85 -5.08
N SER A 29 17.59 32.95 -3.99
CA SER A 29 17.09 31.79 -3.27
C SER A 29 16.02 31.18 -4.17
N ALA A 30 16.49 30.50 -5.21
CA ALA A 30 15.71 29.48 -5.86
C ALA A 30 15.46 28.42 -4.78
N ARG A 31 14.36 28.58 -4.04
CA ARG A 31 13.63 27.44 -3.52
C ARG A 31 13.22 26.66 -4.76
N ALA A 32 14.12 25.80 -5.22
CA ALA A 32 13.76 24.63 -5.98
C ALA A 32 12.81 23.87 -5.07
N GLY A 33 11.52 24.16 -5.21
CA GLY A 33 10.50 23.19 -4.90
C GLY A 33 10.82 22.02 -5.80
N THR A 34 11.55 21.05 -5.25
CA THR A 34 11.64 19.73 -5.86
C THR A 34 10.22 19.20 -5.78
N THR A 35 9.41 19.53 -6.77
CA THR A 35 8.23 18.77 -7.14
C THR A 35 8.78 17.38 -7.40
N GLN A 36 8.66 16.52 -6.39
CA GLN A 36 9.01 15.13 -6.51
C GLN A 36 8.17 14.58 -7.65
N ALA A 37 8.80 14.40 -8.79
CA ALA A 37 8.20 13.80 -9.96
C ALA A 37 7.85 12.34 -9.60
N GLY A 38 6.66 12.17 -9.03
CA GLY A 38 5.78 11.06 -9.28
C GLY A 38 6.30 9.64 -9.01
N SER A 39 6.58 9.29 -7.76
CA SER A 39 6.44 7.90 -7.31
C SER A 39 5.07 7.75 -6.66
N TRP A 40 4.07 7.23 -7.37
CA TRP A 40 2.73 6.98 -6.82
C TRP A 40 2.73 5.74 -5.94
N THR A 41 3.38 5.82 -4.79
CA THR A 41 3.09 4.95 -3.65
C THR A 41 2.00 5.65 -2.84
N ALA A 42 0.95 4.94 -2.42
CA ALA A 42 0.02 5.56 -1.47
C ALA A 42 0.69 5.65 -0.09
N GLY A 43 1.61 4.72 0.20
CA GLY A 43 2.49 4.78 1.34
C GLY A 43 3.76 5.63 1.16
N VAL A 44 4.38 5.92 2.30
CA VAL A 44 5.71 6.52 2.43
C VAL A 44 6.73 5.41 2.64
N HIS A 45 7.76 5.38 1.79
CA HIS A 45 8.84 4.39 1.83
C HIS A 45 10.12 5.05 2.33
N HIS A 46 10.71 4.50 3.38
CA HIS A 46 11.98 4.99 3.89
C HIS A 46 13.11 4.04 3.48
N ARG A 47 14.23 4.62 3.02
CA ARG A 47 15.46 3.86 2.74
C ARG A 47 16.20 3.69 4.05
N VAL A 48 16.52 2.45 4.40
CA VAL A 48 17.41 2.12 5.53
C VAL A 48 18.54 1.23 5.01
N PRO A 49 19.80 1.47 5.38
CA PRO A 49 20.90 0.57 5.07
C PRO A 49 20.59 -0.83 5.62
N ALA A 50 21.01 -1.89 4.94
CA ALA A 50 20.80 -3.25 5.43
C ALA A 50 21.53 -3.44 6.77
N SER A 51 20.82 -3.26 7.88
CA SER A 51 21.32 -3.58 9.22
C SER A 51 21.13 -5.08 9.45
N ALA A 52 22.20 -5.76 9.84
CA ALA A 52 22.25 -7.21 9.94
C ALA A 52 21.56 -7.80 11.19
N ALA A 53 20.99 -6.97 12.09
CA ALA A 53 20.54 -7.44 13.41
C ALA A 53 19.25 -6.79 13.96
N SER A 54 18.52 -5.98 13.18
CA SER A 54 17.32 -5.31 13.68
C SER A 54 16.04 -6.08 13.33
N SER A 55 15.31 -6.51 14.37
CA SER A 55 14.02 -7.21 14.21
C SER A 55 12.97 -6.24 13.68
N ARG A 56 12.43 -6.55 12.49
CA ARG A 56 11.29 -5.82 11.91
C ARG A 56 10.00 -6.21 12.61
N ILE A 57 9.08 -5.27 12.75
CA ILE A 57 7.72 -5.51 13.23
C ILE A 57 6.72 -4.83 12.30
N VAL A 58 5.61 -5.51 12.03
CA VAL A 58 4.46 -4.94 11.34
C VAL A 58 3.42 -4.55 12.38
N LYS A 59 2.89 -3.34 12.28
CA LYS A 59 1.77 -2.87 13.08
C LYS A 59 0.66 -2.42 12.15
N VAL A 60 -0.59 -2.74 12.50
CA VAL A 60 -1.78 -2.36 11.74
C VAL A 60 -2.72 -1.64 12.69
N SER A 61 -3.16 -0.45 12.27
CA SER A 61 -4.26 0.29 12.88
C SER A 61 -5.49 0.16 11.97
N LEU A 62 -6.55 -0.46 12.49
CA LEU A 62 -7.81 -0.64 11.74
C LEU A 62 -8.65 0.62 11.69
N GLU A 63 -8.56 1.49 12.71
CA GLU A 63 -9.28 2.76 12.76
C GLU A 63 -8.63 3.80 11.85
N ARG A 64 -7.29 3.91 11.91
CA ARG A 64 -6.56 4.77 10.97
C ARG A 64 -6.42 4.14 9.59
N ARG A 65 -6.64 2.82 9.46
CA ARG A 65 -6.46 2.03 8.22
C ARG A 65 -5.07 2.20 7.62
N VAL A 66 -4.06 2.01 8.47
CA VAL A 66 -2.65 2.12 8.08
C VAL A 66 -1.88 0.91 8.58
N VAL A 67 -0.96 0.46 7.73
CA VAL A 67 0.11 -0.47 8.12
C VAL A 67 1.42 0.28 8.28
N TYR A 68 2.14 -0.06 9.33
CA TYR A 68 3.47 0.44 9.65
C TYR A 68 4.44 -0.74 9.66
N VAL A 69 5.56 -0.62 8.96
CA VAL A 69 6.70 -1.54 9.11
C VAL A 69 7.80 -0.77 9.81
N LEU A 70 8.24 -1.26 10.95
CA LEU A 70 9.24 -0.60 11.77
C LEU A 70 10.47 -1.49 11.93
N GLU A 71 11.63 -0.88 12.01
CA GLU A 71 12.91 -1.54 12.32
C GLU A 71 13.65 -0.69 13.36
N GLY A 72 13.83 -1.22 14.58
CA GLY A 72 14.43 -0.45 15.68
C GLY A 72 13.67 0.85 16.01
N GLY A 73 12.34 0.86 15.81
CA GLY A 73 11.49 2.06 16.00
C GLY A 73 11.50 3.04 14.82
N GLN A 74 12.35 2.84 13.80
CA GLN A 74 12.35 3.65 12.58
C GLN A 74 11.34 3.11 11.56
N PRO A 75 10.50 3.95 10.94
CA PRO A 75 9.57 3.50 9.92
C PRO A 75 10.30 3.16 8.62
N LEU A 76 9.97 2.00 8.05
CA LEU A 76 10.40 1.54 6.71
C LEU A 76 9.28 1.69 5.68
N LEU A 77 8.04 1.51 6.11
CA LEU A 77 6.82 1.65 5.30
C LEU A 77 5.70 2.18 6.18
N VAL A 78 4.98 3.17 5.67
CA VAL A 78 3.72 3.67 6.25
C VAL A 78 2.72 3.75 5.11
N ALA A 79 1.76 2.83 5.03
CA ALA A 79 0.87 2.71 3.87
C ALA A 79 -0.60 2.58 4.26
N PRO A 80 -1.54 3.14 3.48
CA PRO A 80 -2.95 2.90 3.69
C PRO A 80 -3.31 1.45 3.38
N ILE A 81 -4.34 0.95 4.07
CA ILE A 81 -4.90 -0.39 3.87
C ILE A 81 -6.42 -0.31 3.68
N CYS A 82 -7.00 -1.38 3.12
CA CYS A 82 -8.41 -1.69 3.29
C CYS A 82 -8.56 -2.99 4.07
N SER A 83 -9.41 -2.97 5.09
CA SER A 83 -9.62 -4.08 6.02
C SER A 83 -10.96 -4.77 5.78
N GLY A 84 -11.17 -5.85 6.55
CA GLY A 84 -12.39 -6.65 6.51
C GLY A 84 -13.65 -5.88 6.89
N MET A 85 -14.73 -6.10 6.13
CA MET A 85 -16.05 -5.55 6.41
C MET A 85 -16.75 -6.24 7.60
N PRO A 86 -17.82 -5.66 8.17
CA PRO A 86 -18.65 -6.35 9.17
C PRO A 86 -19.10 -7.74 8.67
N GLY A 87 -19.03 -8.76 9.54
CA GLY A 87 -19.27 -10.17 9.17
C GLY A 87 -18.05 -10.89 8.57
N HIS A 88 -17.04 -10.15 8.10
CA HIS A 88 -15.77 -10.65 7.60
C HIS A 88 -14.58 -9.83 8.13
N ALA A 89 -14.64 -9.43 9.40
CA ALA A 89 -13.68 -8.50 9.98
C ALA A 89 -12.24 -9.05 9.96
N THR A 90 -11.27 -8.16 9.78
CA THR A 90 -9.86 -8.49 10.02
C THR A 90 -9.66 -8.77 11.51
N PRO A 91 -9.08 -9.91 11.89
CA PRO A 91 -8.88 -10.26 13.29
C PRO A 91 -7.82 -9.37 13.93
N THR A 92 -8.07 -8.91 15.15
CA THR A 92 -7.10 -8.21 15.99
C THR A 92 -6.29 -9.19 16.83
N GLY A 93 -5.07 -8.82 17.19
CA GLY A 93 -4.17 -9.60 18.02
C GLY A 93 -2.73 -9.56 17.51
N ASP A 94 -1.89 -10.35 18.16
CA ASP A 94 -0.49 -10.51 17.77
C ASP A 94 -0.32 -11.83 17.02
N PHE A 95 0.30 -11.72 15.85
CA PHE A 95 0.51 -12.80 14.90
C PHE A 95 1.97 -12.80 14.46
N HIS A 96 2.31 -13.80 13.64
CA HIS A 96 3.58 -13.84 12.93
C HIS A 96 3.30 -14.15 11.46
N VAL A 97 4.13 -13.61 10.57
CA VAL A 97 4.09 -14.01 9.16
C VAL A 97 4.34 -15.52 9.07
N ARG A 98 3.41 -16.24 8.45
CA ARG A 98 3.45 -17.70 8.29
C ARG A 98 4.13 -18.12 7.00
N GLY A 99 3.99 -17.31 5.95
CA GLY A 99 4.50 -17.60 4.62
C GLY A 99 4.06 -16.55 3.61
N LYS A 100 4.76 -16.48 2.48
CA LYS A 100 4.51 -15.49 1.44
C LYS A 100 4.62 -16.07 0.03
N ALA A 101 3.85 -15.56 -0.91
CA ALA A 101 3.87 -15.97 -2.32
C ALA A 101 3.61 -14.78 -3.23
N LYS A 102 4.51 -14.52 -4.20
CA LYS A 102 4.31 -13.44 -5.18
C LYS A 102 3.06 -13.65 -6.02
N ARG A 103 2.79 -14.90 -6.40
CA ARG A 103 1.66 -15.30 -7.24
C ARG A 103 0.78 -16.27 -6.47
N ARG A 104 -0.29 -15.76 -5.85
CA ARG A 104 -1.28 -16.60 -5.17
C ARG A 104 -2.64 -16.40 -5.79
N ARG A 105 -3.38 -17.49 -6.01
CA ARG A 105 -4.83 -17.44 -6.28
C ARG A 105 -5.60 -17.98 -5.09
N SER A 106 -6.76 -17.40 -4.81
CA SER A 106 -7.65 -17.89 -3.76
C SER A 106 -8.21 -19.26 -4.12
N GLY A 107 -8.25 -20.17 -3.14
CA GLY A 107 -8.84 -21.50 -3.32
C GLY A 107 -10.36 -21.53 -3.10
N ARG A 108 -10.95 -20.41 -2.65
CA ARG A 108 -12.35 -20.33 -2.20
C ARG A 108 -13.16 -19.24 -2.89
N TYR A 109 -12.55 -18.11 -3.24
CA TYR A 109 -13.18 -16.96 -3.89
C TYR A 109 -12.54 -16.67 -5.25
N GLY A 110 -13.33 -16.35 -6.27
CA GLY A 110 -12.83 -16.18 -7.63
C GLY A 110 -13.94 -16.12 -8.65
N PHE A 111 -13.71 -16.76 -9.79
CA PHE A 111 -14.56 -16.68 -10.96
C PHE A 111 -14.90 -18.06 -11.49
N TRP A 112 -16.14 -18.26 -11.88
CA TRP A 112 -16.56 -19.32 -12.78
C TRP A 112 -16.48 -18.82 -14.21
N VAL A 113 -15.76 -19.54 -15.05
CA VAL A 113 -15.45 -19.15 -16.43
C VAL A 113 -16.00 -20.18 -17.41
N LYS A 114 -16.68 -19.71 -18.45
CA LYS A 114 -17.20 -20.52 -19.55
C LYS A 114 -17.38 -19.65 -20.80
N ASP A 115 -16.90 -20.12 -21.96
CA ASP A 115 -17.11 -19.47 -23.26
C ASP A 115 -16.79 -17.96 -23.28
N GLY A 116 -15.68 -17.55 -22.65
CA GLY A 116 -15.26 -16.14 -22.53
C GLY A 116 -16.04 -15.32 -21.49
N ARG A 117 -17.10 -15.88 -20.89
CA ARG A 117 -17.83 -15.27 -19.77
C ARG A 117 -17.16 -15.63 -18.45
N ALA A 118 -16.99 -14.63 -17.59
CA ALA A 118 -16.57 -14.79 -16.20
C ALA A 118 -17.67 -14.32 -15.27
N VAL A 119 -17.97 -15.09 -14.23
CA VAL A 119 -18.94 -14.74 -13.20
C VAL A 119 -18.27 -14.92 -11.85
N GLU A 120 -18.26 -13.87 -11.02
CA GLU A 120 -17.73 -13.96 -9.66
C GLU A 120 -18.50 -14.98 -8.82
N GLY A 121 -17.81 -15.73 -7.98
CA GLY A 121 -18.43 -16.66 -7.06
C GLY A 121 -17.46 -17.41 -6.17
N THR A 122 -18.00 -18.23 -5.28
CA THR A 122 -17.20 -19.12 -4.45
C THR A 122 -17.05 -20.48 -5.10
N ARG A 123 -15.95 -21.17 -4.79
CA ARG A 123 -15.75 -22.56 -5.25
C ARG A 123 -16.83 -23.49 -4.69
N VAL A 124 -17.24 -23.27 -3.44
CA VAL A 124 -18.24 -24.10 -2.74
C VAL A 124 -19.66 -23.83 -3.25
N GLY A 125 -19.96 -22.58 -3.62
CA GLY A 125 -21.27 -22.21 -4.19
C GLY A 125 -21.55 -22.83 -5.55
N GLY A 126 -20.51 -23.30 -6.25
CA GLY A 126 -20.66 -23.88 -7.59
C GLY A 126 -20.87 -22.83 -8.69
N PRO A 127 -20.89 -23.26 -9.96
CA PRO A 127 -21.11 -22.36 -11.09
C PRO A 127 -22.53 -21.80 -11.13
N PRO A 128 -22.78 -20.74 -11.93
CA PRO A 128 -24.10 -20.11 -12.05
C PRO A 128 -25.22 -21.05 -12.51
N ASP A 129 -24.90 -22.09 -13.28
CA ASP A 129 -25.82 -23.15 -13.68
C ASP A 129 -25.13 -24.51 -13.75
N ARG A 130 -25.92 -25.59 -13.84
CA ARG A 130 -25.42 -26.98 -13.87
C ARG A 130 -24.94 -27.43 -15.26
N LYS A 131 -24.89 -26.54 -16.26
CA LYS A 131 -24.47 -26.91 -17.62
C LYS A 131 -22.97 -27.23 -17.61
N PRO A 132 -22.50 -28.20 -18.39
CA PRO A 132 -21.07 -28.51 -18.47
C PRO A 132 -20.27 -27.33 -19.06
N GLY A 133 -18.95 -27.34 -18.85
CA GLY A 133 -18.01 -26.37 -19.42
C GLY A 133 -17.57 -25.22 -18.49
N TRP A 134 -18.13 -25.14 -17.28
CA TRP A 134 -17.64 -24.19 -16.27
C TRP A 134 -16.32 -24.65 -15.66
N ARG A 135 -15.37 -23.71 -15.53
CA ARG A 135 -14.11 -23.89 -14.80
C ARG A 135 -13.96 -22.83 -13.73
N TYR A 136 -13.50 -23.23 -12.55
CA TYR A 136 -13.21 -22.30 -11.46
C TYR A 136 -11.79 -21.72 -11.58
N VAL A 137 -11.67 -20.40 -11.44
CA VAL A 137 -10.40 -19.67 -11.39
C VAL A 137 -10.37 -18.81 -10.14
N GLY A 138 -9.40 -19.05 -9.26
CA GLY A 138 -9.27 -18.29 -8.02
C GLY A 138 -8.93 -16.81 -8.24
N TYR A 139 -9.45 -15.94 -7.37
CA TYR A 139 -9.11 -14.52 -7.36
C TYR A 139 -7.60 -14.33 -7.16
N PRO A 140 -6.90 -13.52 -7.98
CA PRO A 140 -5.48 -13.26 -7.81
C PRO A 140 -5.23 -12.42 -6.55
N MET A 141 -4.21 -12.80 -5.79
CA MET A 141 -3.73 -12.10 -4.59
C MET A 141 -2.22 -11.91 -4.73
N PRO A 142 -1.78 -10.93 -5.53
CA PRO A 142 -0.37 -10.64 -5.75
C PRO A 142 0.33 -10.24 -4.46
N PHE A 143 1.60 -10.62 -4.31
CA PHE A 143 2.40 -10.32 -3.12
C PHE A 143 1.75 -10.77 -1.80
N TRP A 144 1.10 -11.95 -1.82
CA TRP A 144 0.45 -12.51 -0.64
C TRP A 144 1.43 -12.74 0.52
N ILE A 145 1.04 -12.29 1.72
CA ILE A 145 1.74 -12.53 3.00
C ILE A 145 0.72 -12.97 4.05
N GLY A 146 0.75 -14.24 4.44
CA GLY A 146 -0.23 -14.78 5.39
C GLY A 146 0.20 -14.60 6.84
N PHE A 147 -0.71 -14.18 7.71
CA PHE A 147 -0.48 -14.10 9.18
C PHE A 147 -1.42 -15.01 9.99
N LEU A 148 -2.54 -15.45 9.41
CA LEU A 148 -3.49 -16.40 9.99
C LEU A 148 -4.10 -17.28 8.87
N PRO A 149 -4.56 -18.53 9.10
CA PRO A 149 -5.24 -19.30 8.05
C PRO A 149 -6.39 -18.51 7.40
N GLY A 150 -6.27 -18.25 6.10
CA GLY A 150 -7.27 -17.48 5.34
C GLY A 150 -7.11 -15.96 5.38
N TYR A 151 -6.20 -15.42 6.20
CA TYR A 151 -5.95 -13.97 6.31
C TYR A 151 -4.52 -13.61 5.95
N GLY A 152 -4.36 -12.50 5.24
CA GLY A 152 -3.07 -12.01 4.82
C GLY A 152 -3.12 -10.59 4.30
N PHE A 153 -1.93 -10.06 4.05
CA PHE A 153 -1.72 -8.86 3.26
C PHE A 153 -1.57 -9.27 1.80
N HIS A 154 -2.09 -8.46 0.88
CA HIS A 154 -1.81 -8.60 -0.56
C HIS A 154 -2.22 -7.33 -1.29
N GLU A 155 -1.82 -7.23 -2.55
CA GLU A 155 -2.33 -6.20 -3.46
C GLU A 155 -3.86 -6.36 -3.63
N GLY A 156 -4.58 -5.24 -3.57
CA GLY A 156 -6.00 -5.17 -3.87
C GLY A 156 -6.53 -3.74 -3.80
N PHE A 157 -7.82 -3.59 -4.07
CA PHE A 157 -8.49 -2.30 -4.01
C PHE A 157 -8.48 -1.70 -2.60
N LEU A 158 -8.22 -0.40 -2.51
CA LEU A 158 -8.32 0.40 -1.30
C LEU A 158 -9.61 1.23 -1.32
N TRP A 159 -10.64 0.69 -0.69
CA TRP A 159 -11.90 1.40 -0.49
C TRP A 159 -11.79 2.44 0.63
N SER A 160 -12.58 3.51 0.52
CA SER A 160 -12.73 4.52 1.58
C SER A 160 -13.33 3.98 2.88
N VAL A 161 -13.80 2.72 2.91
CA VAL A 161 -14.38 2.01 4.06
C VAL A 161 -13.90 0.55 4.08
N PRO A 162 -13.92 -0.14 5.24
CA PRO A 162 -13.64 -1.58 5.29
C PRO A 162 -14.56 -2.36 4.35
N ARG A 163 -13.97 -3.12 3.43
CA ARG A 163 -14.74 -3.78 2.36
C ARG A 163 -14.27 -5.20 2.03
N THR A 164 -13.11 -5.63 2.54
CA THR A 164 -12.55 -6.94 2.18
C THR A 164 -13.22 -8.09 2.93
N HIS A 165 -12.92 -9.34 2.53
CA HIS A 165 -13.28 -10.55 3.29
C HIS A 165 -12.33 -10.86 4.47
N GLY A 166 -11.62 -9.85 4.97
CA GLY A 166 -10.75 -9.95 6.16
C GLY A 166 -9.27 -9.75 5.87
N CYS A 167 -8.85 -9.92 4.61
CA CYS A 167 -7.50 -9.62 4.18
C CYS A 167 -7.22 -8.10 4.24
N LEU A 168 -5.95 -7.75 4.36
CA LEU A 168 -5.49 -6.37 4.37
C LEU A 168 -4.98 -6.04 2.97
N HIS A 169 -5.77 -5.29 2.21
CA HIS A 169 -5.37 -4.85 0.88
C HIS A 169 -4.40 -3.67 0.97
N LEU A 170 -3.47 -3.61 0.02
CA LEU A 170 -2.57 -2.49 -0.23
C LEU A 170 -2.58 -2.17 -1.73
N THR A 171 -2.09 -0.99 -2.12
CA THR A 171 -1.70 -0.76 -3.53
C THR A 171 -0.65 -1.78 -3.96
N GLY A 172 -0.52 -2.07 -5.25
CA GLY A 172 0.46 -3.05 -5.73
C GLY A 172 1.90 -2.69 -5.35
N ARG A 173 2.26 -1.40 -5.42
CA ARG A 173 3.60 -0.93 -5.01
C ARG A 173 3.84 -1.04 -3.50
N ASP A 174 2.85 -0.73 -2.69
CA ASP A 174 2.94 -0.88 -1.23
C ASP A 174 3.00 -2.38 -0.84
N ALA A 175 2.23 -3.23 -1.51
CA ALA A 175 2.23 -4.68 -1.32
C ALA A 175 3.58 -5.32 -1.69
N GLU A 176 4.14 -4.94 -2.84
CA GLU A 176 5.48 -5.38 -3.26
C GLU A 176 6.53 -4.98 -2.23
N ARG A 177 6.51 -3.71 -1.78
CA ARG A 177 7.44 -3.25 -0.75
C ARG A 177 7.30 -4.04 0.54
N LEU A 178 6.07 -4.21 1.03
CA LEU A 178 5.81 -4.98 2.24
C LEU A 178 6.37 -6.40 2.09
N TYR A 179 6.14 -7.04 0.94
CA TYR A 179 6.64 -8.38 0.62
C TYR A 179 8.17 -8.48 0.66
N GLU A 180 8.89 -7.45 0.23
CA GLU A 180 10.35 -7.40 0.33
C GLU A 180 10.84 -7.17 1.77
N LEU A 181 10.12 -6.33 2.52
CA LEU A 181 10.50 -5.94 3.87
C LEU A 181 10.34 -7.07 4.89
N ILE A 182 9.36 -7.97 4.73
CA ILE A 182 9.03 -8.96 5.75
C ILE A 182 9.12 -10.40 5.25
N GLY A 183 9.28 -11.33 6.18
CA GLY A 183 9.43 -12.76 5.93
C GLY A 183 8.80 -13.62 7.01
N PRO A 184 8.76 -14.95 6.84
CA PRO A 184 8.27 -15.86 7.88
C PRO A 184 8.89 -15.56 9.25
N GLY A 185 8.05 -15.51 10.28
CA GLY A 185 8.46 -15.17 11.64
C GLY A 185 8.49 -13.68 11.97
N THR A 186 8.31 -12.76 11.01
CA THR A 186 8.15 -11.33 11.33
C THR A 186 6.89 -11.12 12.19
N PRO A 187 6.98 -10.48 13.38
CA PRO A 187 5.82 -10.18 14.20
C PRO A 187 4.86 -9.20 13.53
N VAL A 188 3.57 -9.43 13.72
CA VAL A 188 2.46 -8.63 13.18
C VAL A 188 1.48 -8.32 14.31
N SER A 189 1.33 -7.05 14.68
CA SER A 189 0.34 -6.61 15.67
C SER A 189 -0.80 -5.89 14.97
N ILE A 190 -2.03 -6.38 15.12
CA ILE A 190 -3.23 -5.81 14.51
C ILE A 190 -4.16 -5.33 15.62
N ALA A 191 -4.46 -4.04 15.66
CA ALA A 191 -5.28 -3.43 16.69
C ALA A 191 -6.21 -2.36 16.11
N LYS A 192 -7.16 -1.89 16.92
CA LYS A 192 -8.00 -0.74 16.55
C LYS A 192 -7.15 0.49 16.27
N THR A 193 -6.23 0.81 17.17
CA THR A 193 -5.29 1.93 17.06
C THR A 193 -3.87 1.47 17.33
N GLN A 194 -2.91 2.25 16.85
CA GLN A 194 -1.48 2.08 17.12
C GLN A 194 -0.89 3.41 17.62
N PRO A 195 0.16 3.40 18.47
CA PRO A 195 0.84 4.63 18.89
C PRO A 195 1.29 5.51 17.70
N GLU A 196 1.69 4.87 16.60
CA GLU A 196 2.13 5.51 15.36
C GLU A 196 1.03 6.36 14.69
N ASP A 197 -0.25 6.15 15.03
CA ASP A 197 -1.38 6.95 14.51
C ASP A 197 -1.28 8.43 14.90
N GLN A 198 -0.59 8.73 16.00
CA GLN A 198 -0.39 10.09 16.51
C GLN A 198 0.75 10.83 15.80
N THR A 199 1.57 10.16 15.01
CA THR A 199 2.72 10.77 14.34
C THR A 199 2.70 10.44 12.85
N LEU A 200 3.01 9.19 12.52
CA LEU A 200 3.15 8.68 11.16
C LEU A 200 1.80 8.56 10.44
N GLY A 201 0.76 8.14 11.15
CA GLY A 201 -0.57 7.91 10.58
C GLY A 201 -1.40 9.15 10.31
N LYS A 202 -0.99 10.33 10.83
CA LYS A 202 -1.86 11.53 10.84
C LYS A 202 -2.33 11.98 9.47
N ASN A 203 -1.43 11.95 8.50
CA ASN A 203 -1.63 12.55 7.18
C ASN A 203 -1.59 11.52 6.05
N VAL A 204 -1.74 10.23 6.37
CA VAL A 204 -1.81 9.20 5.34
C VAL A 204 -3.08 9.42 4.52
N ARG A 205 -2.91 9.57 3.21
CA ARG A 205 -4.04 9.71 2.28
C ARG A 205 -4.57 8.33 1.95
N HIS A 206 -5.89 8.17 2.04
CA HIS A 206 -6.56 6.94 1.63
C HIS A 206 -7.05 7.09 0.20
N PRO A 207 -6.66 6.19 -0.72
CA PRO A 207 -7.30 6.11 -2.01
C PRO A 207 -8.80 5.81 -1.88
N GLU A 208 -9.55 6.18 -2.90
CA GLU A 208 -11.00 5.97 -3.01
C GLU A 208 -11.25 5.22 -4.31
N ASP A 209 -10.71 4.01 -4.35
CA ASP A 209 -10.59 3.25 -5.58
C ASP A 209 -11.96 2.92 -6.18
N GLU A 210 -13.02 2.88 -5.35
CA GLU A 210 -14.42 2.74 -5.77
C GLU A 210 -14.91 3.79 -6.76
N LYS A 211 -14.20 4.92 -6.90
CA LYS A 211 -14.55 5.98 -7.85
C LYS A 211 -13.99 5.74 -9.26
N ALA A 212 -13.02 4.85 -9.41
CA ALA A 212 -12.48 4.48 -10.71
C ALA A 212 -13.30 3.34 -11.36
N PRO A 213 -13.28 3.18 -12.70
CA PRO A 213 -13.91 2.04 -13.36
C PRO A 213 -13.35 0.70 -12.87
N ASP A 214 -14.13 -0.38 -12.97
CA ASP A 214 -13.64 -1.72 -12.65
C ASP A 214 -12.74 -2.27 -13.78
N PRO A 215 -11.60 -2.92 -13.48
CA PRO A 215 -10.82 -3.64 -14.48
C PRO A 215 -11.65 -4.76 -15.13
N PRO A 216 -11.39 -5.10 -16.41
CA PRO A 216 -12.10 -6.19 -17.06
C PRO A 216 -11.78 -7.53 -16.39
N ALA A 217 -12.73 -8.47 -16.40
CA ALA A 217 -12.51 -9.79 -15.82
C ALA A 217 -11.27 -10.51 -16.41
N SER A 218 -10.96 -10.26 -17.69
CA SER A 218 -9.78 -10.79 -18.37
C SER A 218 -8.46 -10.45 -17.65
N PHE A 219 -8.37 -9.28 -17.02
CA PHE A 219 -7.21 -8.90 -16.21
C PHE A 219 -7.03 -9.85 -15.02
N PHE A 220 -8.07 -10.07 -14.22
CA PHE A 220 -7.99 -10.95 -13.05
C PHE A 220 -7.77 -12.43 -13.40
N LEU A 221 -8.21 -12.84 -14.59
CA LEU A 221 -8.05 -14.19 -15.10
C LEU A 221 -6.67 -14.45 -15.70
N SER A 222 -5.94 -13.42 -16.08
CA SER A 222 -4.63 -13.54 -16.73
C SER A 222 -3.47 -13.41 -15.73
N ASP A 223 -2.27 -13.67 -16.24
CA ASP A 223 -1.02 -13.48 -15.50
C ASP A 223 -0.68 -12.00 -15.27
N GLU A 224 -1.32 -11.10 -16.01
CA GLU A 224 -1.15 -9.65 -15.90
C GLU A 224 -1.51 -9.15 -14.50
N SER A 225 -2.52 -9.76 -13.88
CA SER A 225 -2.90 -9.50 -12.48
C SER A 225 -1.78 -9.68 -11.46
N PHE A 226 -0.67 -10.32 -11.82
CA PHE A 226 0.48 -10.52 -10.93
C PHE A 226 1.73 -9.72 -11.34
N THR A 227 1.70 -9.05 -12.49
CA THR A 227 2.85 -8.33 -13.05
C THR A 227 2.60 -6.84 -13.22
N THR A 228 1.34 -6.44 -13.25
CA THR A 228 0.90 -5.05 -13.42
C THR A 228 0.06 -4.69 -12.20
N PRO A 229 0.52 -3.74 -11.37
CA PRO A 229 -0.29 -3.20 -10.29
C PRO A 229 -1.62 -2.69 -10.83
N TRP A 230 -2.73 -3.07 -10.18
CA TRP A 230 -4.06 -2.68 -10.65
C TRP A 230 -4.24 -1.15 -10.74
N GLU A 231 -3.56 -0.37 -9.90
CA GLU A 231 -3.57 1.10 -9.95
C GLU A 231 -3.03 1.68 -11.27
N ASP A 232 -2.14 0.98 -11.96
CA ASP A 232 -1.56 1.43 -13.24
C ASP A 232 -2.55 1.22 -14.40
N ILE A 233 -3.56 0.34 -14.23
CA ILE A 233 -4.59 0.05 -15.24
C ILE A 233 -5.69 1.13 -15.27
N LEU A 234 -5.97 1.73 -14.11
CA LEU A 234 -7.11 2.65 -13.96
C LEU A 234 -6.81 4.10 -14.30
N ARG A 235 -5.55 4.45 -14.54
CA ARG A 235 -5.10 5.82 -14.82
C ARG A 235 -4.22 5.86 -16.08
N PRO A 236 -4.80 5.66 -17.29
CA PRO A 236 -4.04 5.66 -18.53
C PRO A 236 -3.39 7.04 -18.80
N GLY A 237 -2.11 7.04 -19.18
CA GLY A 237 -1.34 8.27 -19.46
C GLY A 237 0.05 8.35 -18.81
N ARG A 238 0.53 7.25 -18.21
CA ARG A 238 1.87 7.17 -17.61
C ARG A 238 2.70 6.12 -18.34
N GLU A 239 3.94 6.44 -18.67
CA GLU A 239 4.90 5.40 -19.05
C GLU A 239 4.89 4.34 -17.93
N PRO A 240 4.79 3.03 -18.24
CA PRO A 240 5.12 2.00 -17.27
C PRO A 240 6.51 2.34 -16.74
N ALA A 241 6.66 2.44 -15.43
CA ALA A 241 7.95 2.74 -14.84
C ALA A 241 8.97 1.76 -15.43
N ARG A 242 10.04 2.31 -16.03
CA ARG A 242 11.09 1.55 -16.71
C ARG A 242 11.78 0.61 -15.71
N GLY A 243 11.22 -0.59 -15.56
CA GLY A 243 11.76 -1.83 -15.02
C GLY A 243 12.13 -1.88 -13.53
N LEU A 244 11.64 -2.90 -12.83
CA LEU A 244 12.53 -3.78 -12.07
C LEU A 244 12.37 -5.18 -12.64
N GLY A 245 13.23 -5.52 -13.61
CA GLY A 245 13.22 -6.80 -14.29
C GLY A 245 13.38 -7.96 -13.32
N ALA A 246 12.28 -8.56 -12.92
CA ALA A 246 12.31 -9.94 -12.47
C ALA A 246 12.48 -10.80 -13.72
N LYS A 247 13.72 -11.24 -13.99
CA LYS A 247 13.88 -12.51 -14.71
C LYS A 247 13.01 -13.53 -13.97
N ALA A 248 12.13 -14.21 -14.70
CA ALA A 248 11.35 -15.31 -14.18
C ALA A 248 12.27 -16.23 -13.35
N PRO A 249 12.07 -16.35 -12.02
CA PRO A 249 12.78 -17.38 -11.29
C PRO A 249 12.28 -18.73 -11.81
N ALA A 250 13.23 -19.63 -12.07
CA ALA A 250 12.95 -20.99 -12.49
C ALA A 250 11.87 -21.61 -11.60
N ALA A 251 10.86 -22.21 -12.24
CA ALA A 251 9.79 -22.92 -11.58
C ALA A 251 10.39 -23.91 -10.58
N THR A 252 10.16 -23.70 -9.28
CA THR A 252 10.41 -24.76 -8.31
C THR A 252 9.32 -25.80 -8.54
N THR A 253 9.77 -26.97 -8.94
CA THR A 253 8.99 -28.09 -9.42
C THR A 253 7.99 -28.59 -8.38
N ARG A 254 6.71 -28.46 -8.70
CA ARG A 254 5.77 -29.59 -8.56
C ARG A 254 4.91 -29.60 -9.83
N LYS A 255 5.10 -30.65 -10.64
CA LYS A 255 4.44 -30.86 -11.92
C LYS A 255 2.92 -30.75 -11.76
N GLU A 256 2.32 -29.84 -12.50
CA GLU A 256 0.97 -30.00 -13.04
C GLU A 256 0.99 -29.45 -14.47
N GLN A 257 0.60 -30.29 -15.42
CA GLN A 257 0.71 -30.06 -16.86
C GLN A 257 -0.14 -28.86 -17.31
N GLU A 258 0.48 -27.99 -18.10
CA GLU A 258 -0.17 -26.93 -18.88
C GLU A 258 -1.13 -27.53 -19.90
N PRO A 259 -2.23 -26.84 -20.25
CA PRO A 259 -2.49 -26.71 -21.67
C PRO A 259 -2.89 -25.30 -22.14
N ASP A 260 -2.26 -24.98 -23.27
CA ASP A 260 -2.73 -24.31 -24.47
C ASP A 260 -3.09 -22.81 -24.46
N ARG A 261 -2.41 -22.10 -25.36
CA ARG A 261 -2.53 -20.67 -25.63
C ARG A 261 -3.56 -20.47 -26.75
N SER A 262 -4.83 -20.30 -26.41
CA SER A 262 -5.80 -19.72 -27.33
C SER A 262 -6.13 -18.28 -26.94
N ARG A 263 -5.69 -17.33 -27.77
CA ARG A 263 -6.08 -15.92 -27.73
C ARG A 263 -7.59 -15.81 -27.90
N GLY A 264 -8.29 -15.32 -26.88
CA GLY A 264 -9.69 -14.91 -26.94
C GLY A 264 -9.86 -13.53 -26.33
N ASN A 265 -10.00 -12.51 -27.18
CA ASN A 265 -10.46 -11.18 -26.77
C ASN A 265 -11.96 -11.28 -26.43
N GLY A 266 -12.26 -11.65 -25.19
CA GLY A 266 -13.62 -11.62 -24.66
C GLY A 266 -13.94 -10.23 -24.12
N THR A 267 -14.78 -9.48 -24.83
CA THR A 267 -15.44 -8.26 -24.33
C THR A 267 -16.51 -8.64 -23.29
N GLY A 268 -16.08 -9.17 -22.15
CA GLY A 268 -16.96 -9.40 -21.01
C GLY A 268 -17.29 -8.07 -20.35
N ALA A 269 -18.58 -7.81 -20.09
CA ALA A 269 -19.02 -6.69 -19.26
C ALA A 269 -18.22 -6.68 -17.93
N PRO A 270 -17.90 -5.50 -17.36
CA PRO A 270 -17.15 -5.42 -16.11
C PRO A 270 -17.91 -6.21 -15.03
N ALA A 271 -17.25 -7.21 -14.45
CA ALA A 271 -17.75 -7.83 -13.24
C ALA A 271 -17.56 -6.82 -12.10
N PRO A 272 -18.52 -6.72 -11.15
CA PRO A 272 -18.33 -5.85 -9.99
C PRO A 272 -17.00 -6.19 -9.32
N ARG A 273 -16.26 -5.18 -8.88
CA ARG A 273 -15.00 -5.39 -8.17
C ARG A 273 -15.17 -6.40 -7.02
N PRO A 274 -14.43 -7.51 -7.05
CA PRO A 274 -14.49 -8.50 -6.00
C PRO A 274 -13.96 -7.90 -4.69
N SER A 275 -14.54 -8.34 -3.58
CA SER A 275 -14.27 -7.81 -2.24
C SER A 275 -13.08 -8.49 -1.57
#